data_AF-A0A1J5PJP8-F1
#
_entry.id   AF-A0A1J5PJP8-F1
#
_cell.length_a   1.000
_cell.length_b   1.000
_cell.length_c   1.000
_cell.angle_alpha   90.00
_cell.angle_beta   90.00
_cell.angle_gamma   90.00
#
_symmetry.space_group_name_H-M   'P 1'
#
loop_
_entity.id
_entity.type
_entity.pdbx_description
1 polymer ?
#
loop_
_entity_poly.entity_id
_entity_poly.type
_entity_poly.pdbx_seq_one_letter_code
_entity_poly.pdbx_strand_id
1 'polypeptide(L)'
;MNFPRDQYEAAQAVGMRAGQRFRRIVLPQIVRVSLPGLVNEMSLLIKVTPVLAVIGVVDITRAAVRIGAQTYEPLPPFLVAVALYAPIVFALVSLQRWIERRQVVAEAAA
;
A
#
# COMPACT_ATOMS: atom_id res chain seq x y z
N MET A 1 18.57 -2.21 15.35
CA MET A 1 18.66 -2.53 13.90
C MET A 1 19.30 -1.34 13.18
N ASN A 2 20.61 -1.35 12.95
CA ASN A 2 21.35 -0.26 12.27
C ASN A 2 22.11 -0.78 11.02
N PHE A 3 21.45 -1.61 10.23
CA PHE A 3 22.03 -2.37 9.12
C PHE A 3 22.59 -1.59 7.91
N PRO A 4 22.21 -0.32 7.61
CA PRO A 4 22.75 0.36 6.43
C PRO A 4 24.22 0.77 6.58
N ARG A 5 24.67 1.19 7.77
CA ARG A 5 25.98 1.83 7.94
C ARG A 5 27.13 0.83 7.82
N ASP A 6 27.03 -0.30 8.50
CA ASP A 6 28.06 -1.34 8.50
C ASP A 6 28.22 -1.98 7.12
N GLN A 7 27.10 -2.23 6.43
CA GLN A 7 27.13 -2.74 5.06
C GLN A 7 27.64 -1.70 4.05
N TYR A 8 27.39 -0.42 4.32
CA TYR A 8 27.91 0.68 3.52
C TYR A 8 29.41 0.86 3.71
N GLU A 9 29.93 0.70 4.93
CA GLU A 9 31.36 0.68 5.25
C GLU A 9 32.07 -0.56 4.68
N ALA A 10 31.47 -1.75 4.79
CA ALA A 10 31.99 -2.97 4.17
C ALA A 10 32.06 -2.89 2.63
N ALA A 11 31.02 -2.35 2.00
CA ALA A 11 31.03 -2.12 0.55
C ALA A 11 32.08 -1.10 0.10
N GLN A 12 32.43 -0.13 0.95
CA GLN A 12 33.56 0.77 0.71
C GLN A 12 34.90 0.05 0.82
N ALA A 13 35.08 -0.78 1.85
CA ALA A 13 36.30 -1.53 2.07
C ALA A 13 36.63 -2.48 0.90
N VAL A 14 35.62 -3.02 0.21
CA VAL A 14 35.78 -3.90 -0.97
C VAL A 14 35.84 -3.10 -2.29
N GLY A 15 35.88 -1.76 -2.24
CA GLY A 15 36.07 -0.92 -3.43
C GLY A 15 34.82 -0.73 -4.30
N MET A 16 33.60 -0.97 -3.79
CA MET A 16 32.38 -0.77 -4.57
C MET A 16 32.14 0.71 -4.85
N ARG A 17 31.96 1.07 -6.13
CA ARG A 17 31.53 2.41 -6.56
C ARG A 17 30.15 2.76 -5.98
N ALA A 18 29.88 4.04 -5.75
CA ALA A 18 28.64 4.51 -5.11
C ALA A 18 27.36 3.99 -5.80
N GLY A 19 27.30 4.02 -7.14
CA GLY A 19 26.15 3.49 -7.89
C GLY A 19 25.99 1.97 -7.77
N GLN A 20 27.10 1.22 -7.72
CA GLN A 20 27.06 -0.23 -7.53
C GLN A 20 26.54 -0.60 -6.13
N ARG A 21 26.99 0.16 -5.12
CA ARG A 21 26.54 0.02 -3.73
C ARG A 21 25.07 0.33 -3.56
N PHE A 22 24.60 1.44 -4.14
CA PHE A 22 23.19 1.82 -4.08
C PHE A 22 22.29 0.76 -4.72
N ARG A 23 22.58 0.34 -5.96
CA ARG A 23 21.73 -0.59 -6.69
C ARG A 23 21.70 -2.00 -6.09
N ARG A 24 22.82 -2.48 -5.53
CA ARG A 24 22.95 -3.87 -5.05
C ARG A 24 22.65 -4.05 -3.56
N ILE A 25 22.81 -3.01 -2.74
CA ILE A 25 22.68 -3.12 -1.28
C ILE A 25 21.53 -2.25 -0.78
N VAL A 26 21.64 -0.94 -0.98
CA VAL A 26 20.73 0.05 -0.38
C VAL A 26 19.31 -0.06 -0.96
N LEU A 27 19.19 -0.04 -2.29
CA LEU A 27 17.90 -0.05 -2.99
C LEU A 27 17.05 -1.29 -2.63
N PRO A 28 17.52 -2.54 -2.79
CA PRO A 28 16.70 -3.71 -2.49
C PRO A 28 16.28 -3.78 -1.01
N GLN A 29 17.12 -3.28 -0.09
CA GLN A 29 16.77 -3.23 1.34
C GLN A 29 15.72 -2.19 1.65
N ILE A 30 15.85 -0.97 1.14
CA ILE A 30 14.84 0.08 1.32
C ILE A 30 13.51 -0.38 0.75
N VAL A 31 13.51 -0.93 -0.46
CA VAL A 31 12.28 -1.46 -1.08
C VAL A 31 11.67 -2.54 -0.20
N ARG A 32 12.46 -3.49 0.30
CA ARG A 32 11.95 -4.54 1.19
C ARG A 32 11.36 -3.92 2.46
N VAL A 33 12.05 -3.05 3.18
CA VAL A 33 11.56 -2.51 4.46
C VAL A 33 10.33 -1.60 4.28
N SER A 34 10.29 -0.78 3.22
CA SER A 34 9.22 0.22 3.04
C SER A 34 7.95 -0.33 2.37
N LEU A 35 8.05 -1.40 1.59
CA LEU A 35 6.92 -1.91 0.79
C LEU A 35 5.67 -2.30 1.63
N PRO A 36 5.76 -3.00 2.78
CA PRO A 36 4.59 -3.35 3.59
C PRO A 36 3.88 -2.11 4.12
N GLY A 37 4.64 -1.14 4.62
CA GLY A 37 4.10 0.13 5.11
C GLY A 37 3.36 0.88 4.02
N LEU A 38 3.93 0.91 2.79
CA LEU A 38 3.28 1.52 1.65
C LEU A 38 1.96 0.82 1.29
N VAL A 39 1.94 -0.51 1.22
CA VAL A 39 0.69 -1.24 0.90
C VAL A 39 -0.37 -1.06 1.99
N ASN A 40 0.03 -1.04 3.25
CA ASN A 40 -0.87 -0.74 4.37
C ASN A 40 -1.47 0.67 4.25
N GLU A 41 -0.65 1.67 3.94
CA GLU A 41 -1.11 3.05 3.74
C GLU A 41 -2.08 3.15 2.55
N MET A 42 -1.77 2.50 1.42
CA MET A 42 -2.68 2.46 0.27
C MET A 42 -4.04 1.83 0.62
N SER A 43 -4.04 0.74 1.40
CA SER A 43 -5.27 0.08 1.89
C SER A 43 -6.09 1.01 2.79
N LEU A 44 -5.44 1.78 3.65
CA LEU A 44 -6.08 2.77 4.51
C LEU A 44 -6.71 3.90 3.67
N LEU A 45 -5.95 4.47 2.73
CA LEU A 45 -6.42 5.58 1.90
C LEU A 45 -7.69 5.22 1.14
N ILE A 46 -7.76 4.03 0.52
CA ILE A 46 -8.97 3.57 -0.19
C ILE A 46 -10.20 3.50 0.72
N LYS A 47 -10.02 3.11 1.99
CA LYS A 47 -11.14 3.04 2.95
C LYS A 47 -11.59 4.42 3.41
N VAL A 48 -10.72 5.42 3.37
CA VAL A 48 -10.99 6.79 3.83
C VAL A 48 -11.45 7.71 2.69
N THR A 49 -11.15 7.39 1.42
CA THR A 49 -11.62 8.21 0.28
C THR A 49 -13.13 8.45 0.21
N PRO A 50 -14.04 7.55 0.67
CA PRO A 50 -15.47 7.81 0.67
C PRO A 50 -15.88 9.13 1.35
N VAL A 51 -15.08 9.61 2.32
CA VAL A 51 -15.32 10.88 3.00
C VAL A 51 -15.23 12.09 2.04
N LEU A 52 -14.48 11.96 0.93
CA LEU A 52 -14.31 13.02 -0.07
C LEU A 52 -15.62 13.33 -0.82
N ALA A 53 -16.58 12.41 -0.82
CA ALA A 53 -17.91 12.65 -1.39
C ALA A 53 -18.65 13.82 -0.72
N VAL A 54 -18.31 14.16 0.53
CA VAL A 54 -18.88 15.30 1.27
C VAL A 54 -18.49 16.63 0.64
N ILE A 55 -17.22 16.76 0.22
CA ILE A 55 -16.69 17.97 -0.41
C ILE A 55 -16.86 17.99 -1.94
N GLY A 56 -17.62 17.03 -2.49
CA GLY A 56 -17.99 17.01 -3.91
C GLY A 56 -16.99 16.35 -4.85
N VAL A 57 -15.93 15.72 -4.34
CA VAL A 57 -15.01 14.91 -5.17
C VAL A 57 -15.76 13.72 -5.74
N VAL A 58 -15.58 13.45 -7.04
CA VAL A 58 -16.28 12.36 -7.73
C VAL A 58 -15.50 11.06 -7.58
N ASP A 59 -16.05 10.14 -6.79
CA ASP A 59 -15.63 8.76 -6.63
C ASP A 59 -16.85 7.80 -6.64
N ILE A 60 -16.64 6.52 -6.29
CA ILE A 60 -17.70 5.51 -6.20
C ILE A 60 -18.78 5.95 -5.19
N THR A 61 -18.37 6.51 -4.05
CA THR A 61 -19.29 6.99 -3.01
C THR A 61 -20.11 8.17 -3.49
N ARG A 62 -19.49 9.13 -4.18
CA ARG A 62 -20.20 10.28 -4.76
C ARG A 62 -21.17 9.86 -5.85
N ALA A 63 -20.84 8.84 -6.65
CA ALA A 63 -21.76 8.27 -7.62
C ALA A 63 -22.99 7.64 -6.93
N ALA A 64 -22.79 6.89 -5.84
CA ALA A 64 -23.89 6.33 -5.06
C ALA A 64 -24.79 7.42 -4.44
N VAL A 65 -24.21 8.47 -3.86
CA VAL A 65 -24.95 9.63 -3.34
C VAL A 65 -25.77 10.29 -4.44
N ARG A 66 -25.20 10.50 -5.63
CA ARG A 66 -25.90 11.13 -6.76
C ARG A 66 -27.08 10.30 -7.24
N ILE A 67 -26.89 8.99 -7.43
CA ILE A 67 -27.95 8.09 -7.88
C ILE A 67 -29.04 8.00 -6.82
N GLY A 68 -28.67 7.86 -5.53
CA GLY A 68 -29.63 7.83 -4.44
C GLY A 68 -30.46 9.10 -4.32
N ALA A 69 -29.87 10.26 -4.63
CA ALA A 69 -30.60 11.53 -4.68
C ALA A 69 -31.54 11.62 -5.91
N GLN A 70 -31.21 10.97 -7.03
CA GLN A 70 -32.05 10.94 -8.23
C GLN A 70 -33.22 9.96 -8.10
N THR A 71 -32.99 8.80 -7.48
CA THR A 71 -34.00 7.74 -7.30
C THR A 71 -34.81 7.91 -6.02
N TYR A 72 -34.41 8.84 -5.13
CA TYR A 72 -34.91 8.96 -3.76
C TYR A 72 -34.74 7.68 -2.91
N GLU A 73 -33.89 6.76 -3.37
CA GLU A 73 -33.58 5.49 -2.73
C GLU A 73 -32.06 5.38 -2.53
N PRO A 74 -31.52 5.82 -1.38
CA PRO A 74 -30.07 5.85 -1.16
C PRO A 74 -29.46 4.45 -0.90
N LEU A 75 -30.24 3.51 -0.35
CA LEU A 75 -29.73 2.20 0.06
C LEU A 75 -29.17 1.35 -1.10
N PRO A 76 -29.91 1.10 -2.20
CA PRO A 76 -29.42 0.24 -3.27
C PRO A 76 -28.11 0.74 -3.92
N PRO A 77 -27.93 2.03 -4.24
CA PRO A 77 -26.66 2.56 -4.76
C PRO A 77 -25.48 2.38 -3.78
N PHE A 78 -25.70 2.52 -2.47
CA PHE A 78 -24.65 2.29 -1.48
C PHE A 78 -24.26 0.81 -1.37
N LEU A 79 -25.20 -0.13 -1.51
CA LEU A 79 -24.89 -1.56 -1.56
C LEU A 79 -24.02 -1.91 -2.78
N VAL A 80 -24.32 -1.30 -3.94
CA VAL A 80 -23.47 -1.43 -5.13
C VAL A 80 -22.08 -0.85 -4.88
N ALA A 81 -21.99 0.32 -4.25
CA ALA A 81 -20.69 0.91 -3.89
C ALA A 81 -19.87 -0.02 -2.98
N VAL A 82 -20.49 -0.63 -1.96
CA VAL A 82 -19.82 -1.62 -1.10
C VAL A 82 -19.37 -2.83 -1.91
N ALA A 83 -20.20 -3.34 -2.82
CA ALA A 83 -19.84 -4.46 -3.70
C ALA A 83 -18.67 -4.13 -4.63
N LEU A 84 -18.43 -2.85 -4.97
CA LEU A 84 -17.28 -2.40 -5.74
C LEU A 84 -16.03 -2.18 -4.87
N TYR A 85 -16.17 -1.59 -3.68
CA TYR A 85 -15.05 -1.36 -2.77
C TYR A 85 -14.53 -2.66 -2.15
N ALA A 86 -15.40 -3.62 -1.84
CA ALA A 86 -15.02 -4.83 -1.12
C ALA A 86 -13.96 -5.68 -1.86
N PRO A 87 -14.07 -5.97 -3.16
CA PRO A 87 -13.02 -6.67 -3.91
C PRO A 87 -11.69 -5.91 -3.92
N ILE A 88 -11.73 -4.58 -4.05
CA ILE A 88 -10.52 -3.73 -4.08
C ILE A 88 -9.79 -3.80 -2.74
N VAL A 89 -10.52 -3.59 -1.65
CA VAL A 89 -9.98 -3.66 -0.29
C VAL A 89 -9.48 -5.08 0.00
N PHE A 90 -10.23 -6.11 -0.38
CA PHE A 90 -9.83 -7.50 -0.21
C PHE A 90 -8.54 -7.83 -0.96
N ALA A 91 -8.39 -7.36 -2.20
CA ALA A 91 -7.18 -7.55 -2.99
C ALA A 91 -5.97 -6.87 -2.33
N LEU A 92 -6.10 -5.64 -1.84
CA LEU A 92 -5.03 -4.93 -1.15
C LEU A 92 -4.64 -5.58 0.17
N VAL A 93 -5.61 -6.00 0.98
CA VAL A 93 -5.34 -6.73 2.24
C VAL A 93 -4.67 -8.07 1.96
N SER A 94 -5.10 -8.78 0.91
CA SER A 94 -4.48 -10.04 0.49
C SER A 94 -3.04 -9.83 0.03
N LEU A 95 -2.77 -8.77 -0.75
CA LEU A 95 -1.43 -8.37 -1.17
C LEU A 95 -0.55 -8.01 0.04
N GLN A 96 -1.07 -7.21 0.98
CA GLN A 96 -0.38 -6.86 2.21
C GLN A 96 0.04 -8.12 2.98
N ARG A 97 -0.91 -9.03 3.25
CA ARG A 97 -0.64 -10.30 3.95
C ARG A 97 0.36 -11.19 3.21
N TRP A 98 0.38 -11.13 1.88
CA TRP A 98 1.36 -11.86 1.07
C TRP A 98 2.76 -11.25 1.20
N ILE A 99 2.88 -9.92 1.20
CA ILE A 99 4.15 -9.20 1.41
C ILE A 99 4.68 -9.47 2.82
N GLU A 100 3.85 -9.30 3.85
CA GLU A 100 4.22 -9.54 5.26
C GLU A 100 4.74 -10.96 5.46
N ARG A 101 4.04 -11.98 4.91
CA ARG A 101 4.49 -13.38 4.99
C ARG A 101 5.86 -13.60 4.35
N ARG A 102 6.15 -12.96 3.21
CA ARG A 102 7.47 -13.06 2.57
C ARG A 102 8.58 -12.41 3.38
N GLN A 103 8.26 -11.38 4.16
CA GLN A 103 9.24 -10.70 4.99
C GLN A 103 9.58 -11.46 6.26
N VAL A 104 8.57 -12.02 6.92
CA VAL A 104 8.76 -12.87 8.10
C VAL A 104 9.60 -14.10 7.76
N VAL A 105 9.34 -14.76 6.63
CA VAL A 105 10.14 -15.92 6.17
C VAL A 105 11.61 -15.53 5.93
N ALA A 106 11.85 -14.35 5.38
CA ALA A 106 13.19 -13.90 5.08
C ALA A 106 13.88 -13.17 6.25
N GLU A 107 13.20 -12.95 7.38
CA GLU A 107 13.81 -12.66 8.69
C GLU A 107 14.12 -13.96 9.45
N ALA A 108 13.27 -14.98 9.35
CA ALA A 108 13.49 -16.28 9.98
C ALA A 108 14.62 -17.11 9.34
N ALA A 109 15.01 -16.79 8.10
CA ALA A 109 16.10 -17.44 7.37
C ALA A 109 17.45 -16.69 7.45
N ALA A 110 17.51 -15.57 8.18
CA ALA A 110 18.70 -14.73 8.38
C ALA A 110 19.17 -14.81 9.84
#